data_AF-A0A820JRR2-F1
#
_entry.id   AF-A0A820JRR2-F1
#
_cell.length_a   1.000
_cell.length_b   1.000
_cell.length_c   1.000
_cell.angle_alpha   90.00
_cell.angle_beta   90.00
_cell.angle_gamma   90.00
#
_symmetry.space_group_name_H-M   'P 1'
#
loop_
_entity.id
_entity.type
_entity.pdbx_description
1 polymer ?
#
loop_
_entity_poly.entity_id
_entity_poly.type
_entity_poly.pdbx_seq_one_letter_code
_entity_poly.pdbx_strand_id
1 'polypeptide(L)'
;TGSPPCTVAVGDFDNNNITDIAIANYGTNNVFLLYGYGNGLFGNQTSYDLGYGYRPYSIVIKDLNQDNWMDIVIACYGTDH
;
A
#
# COMPACT_ATOMS: atom_id res chain seq x y z
N THR A 1 18.83 -16.93 0.83
CA THR A 1 17.67 -16.56 0.01
C THR A 1 17.04 -15.34 0.65
N GLY A 2 17.06 -14.19 -0.03
CA GLY A 2 16.50 -12.95 0.52
C GLY A 2 14.98 -13.00 0.46
N SER A 3 14.30 -12.62 1.54
CA SER A 3 12.86 -12.37 1.47
C SER A 3 12.63 -11.27 0.43
N PRO A 4 11.66 -11.44 -0.47
CA PRO A 4 11.35 -10.38 -1.40
C PRO A 4 11.02 -9.06 -0.68
N PRO A 5 11.35 -7.90 -1.29
CA PRO A 5 11.19 -6.61 -0.64
C PRO A 5 9.71 -6.30 -0.38
N CYS A 6 9.42 -5.83 0.82
CA CYS A 6 8.18 -5.13 1.12
C CYS A 6 8.52 -3.66 1.28
N THR A 7 7.70 -2.79 0.70
CA THR A 7 7.81 -1.34 0.91
C THR A 7 6.56 -0.86 1.65
N VAL A 8 6.73 0.18 2.46
CA VAL A 8 5.68 0.73 3.30
C VAL A 8 5.50 2.21 3.02
N ALA A 9 4.26 2.68 3.08
CA ALA A 9 3.95 4.08 3.23
C ALA A 9 2.91 4.28 4.32
N VAL A 10 2.90 5.49 4.86
CA VAL A 10 1.98 5.91 5.93
C VAL A 10 1.24 7.15 5.47
N GLY A 11 -0.03 7.24 5.84
CA GLY A 11 -0.95 8.30 5.43
C GLY A 11 -2.28 8.14 6.16
N ASP A 12 -3.17 9.10 5.98
CA ASP A 12 -4.58 8.97 6.38
C ASP A 12 -5.35 8.56 5.12
N PHE A 13 -5.75 7.30 5.03
CA PHE A 13 -6.35 6.72 3.81
C PHE A 13 -7.88 6.64 3.89
N ASP A 14 -8.47 6.79 5.09
CA ASP A 14 -9.92 6.84 5.30
C ASP A 14 -10.43 8.22 5.78
N ASN A 15 -9.55 9.22 5.81
CA ASN A 15 -9.83 10.63 6.10
C ASN A 15 -10.40 10.84 7.52
N ASN A 16 -9.89 10.08 8.49
CA ASN A 16 -10.32 10.12 9.87
C ASN A 16 -9.33 10.87 10.80
N ASN A 17 -8.26 11.44 10.25
CA ASN A 17 -7.11 12.07 10.92
C ASN A 17 -6.26 11.11 11.78
N ILE A 18 -6.28 9.81 11.49
CA ILE A 18 -5.46 8.79 12.13
C ILE A 18 -4.48 8.24 11.08
N THR A 19 -3.26 7.93 11.53
CA THR A 19 -2.26 7.33 10.66
C THR A 19 -2.59 5.87 10.39
N ASP A 20 -2.67 5.54 9.11
CA ASP A 20 -2.82 4.21 8.55
C ASP A 20 -1.51 3.74 7.89
N ILE A 21 -1.47 2.47 7.48
CA ILE A 21 -0.32 1.84 6.83
C ILE A 21 -0.75 1.18 5.52
N ALA A 22 -0.02 1.49 4.45
CA ALA A 22 -0.07 0.76 3.18
C ALA A 22 1.24 -0.03 2.98
N ILE A 23 1.14 -1.32 2.67
CA ILE A 23 2.28 -2.21 2.45
C ILE A 23 2.19 -2.78 1.04
N ALA A 24 3.15 -2.50 0.18
CA ALA A 24 3.26 -3.16 -1.11
C ALA A 24 4.13 -4.42 -0.95
N ASN A 25 3.52 -5.58 -1.20
CA ASN A 25 4.12 -6.88 -0.93
C ASN A 25 4.47 -7.59 -2.23
N TYR A 26 5.78 -7.65 -2.51
CA TYR A 26 6.28 -8.30 -3.70
C TYR A 26 5.96 -9.80 -3.73
N GLY A 27 6.07 -10.48 -2.58
CA GLY A 27 5.97 -11.95 -2.55
C GLY A 27 4.58 -12.46 -2.93
N THR A 28 3.55 -11.67 -2.66
CA THR A 28 2.14 -12.00 -2.87
C THR A 28 1.46 -11.12 -3.92
N ASN A 29 2.21 -10.28 -4.65
CA ASN A 29 1.72 -9.38 -5.69
C ASN A 29 0.49 -8.55 -5.28
N ASN A 30 0.48 -8.04 -4.06
CA ASN A 30 -0.66 -7.31 -3.52
C ASN A 30 -0.24 -6.15 -2.64
N VAL A 31 -1.24 -5.37 -2.25
CA VAL A 31 -1.11 -4.26 -1.31
C VAL A 31 -1.99 -4.55 -0.12
N PHE A 32 -1.43 -4.39 1.07
CA PHE A 32 -2.20 -4.42 2.30
C PHE A 32 -2.43 -3.00 2.80
N LEU A 33 -3.67 -2.70 3.19
CA LEU A 33 -4.05 -1.48 3.86
C LEU A 33 -4.50 -1.82 5.28
N LEU A 34 -3.87 -1.20 6.27
CA LEU A 34 -4.16 -1.38 7.69
C LEU A 34 -4.58 -0.03 8.26
N TYR A 35 -5.85 0.08 8.65
CA TYR A 35 -6.38 1.30 9.25
C TYR A 35 -5.98 1.40 10.72
N GLY A 36 -5.50 2.57 11.13
CA GLY A 36 -5.08 2.86 12.48
C GLY A 36 -6.26 3.10 13.42
N TYR A 37 -6.07 2.80 14.70
CA TYR A 37 -7.03 3.12 15.76
C TYR A 37 -6.61 4.31 16.63
N GLY A 38 -5.51 4.99 16.28
CA GLY A 38 -5.00 6.18 17.00
C GLY A 38 -4.30 5.89 18.32
N ASN A 39 -4.25 4.63 18.74
CA ASN A 39 -3.59 4.15 19.96
C ASN A 39 -2.34 3.29 19.68
N GLY A 40 -1.82 3.34 18.45
CA GLY A 40 -0.70 2.52 17.99
C GLY A 40 -1.10 1.09 17.58
N LEU A 41 -2.38 0.72 17.68
CA LEU A 41 -2.92 -0.51 17.13
C LEU A 41 -3.52 -0.26 15.74
N PHE A 42 -3.52 -1.32 14.93
CA PHE A 42 -4.05 -1.32 13.57
C PHE A 42 -5.09 -2.43 13.43
N GLY A 43 -6.08 -2.19 12.58
CA GLY A 43 -7.09 -3.18 12.24
C GLY A 43 -6.58 -4.31 11.36
N ASN A 44 -7.51 -5.17 10.97
CA ASN A 44 -7.24 -6.22 10.00
C ASN A 44 -6.81 -5.62 8.66
N GLN A 45 -5.87 -6.30 7.98
CA GLN A 45 -5.45 -5.89 6.65
C GLN A 45 -6.58 -6.04 5.62
N THR A 46 -6.76 -5.01 4.81
CA THR A 46 -7.52 -5.09 3.55
C THR A 46 -6.54 -5.36 2.42
N SER A 47 -6.78 -6.38 1.60
CA SER A 47 -5.88 -6.79 0.51
C SER A 47 -6.39 -6.33 -0.85
N TYR A 48 -5.51 -5.69 -1.61
CA TYR A 48 -5.74 -5.32 -3.01
C TYR A 48 -4.77 -6.10 -3.90
N ASP A 49 -5.31 -7.05 -4.66
CA ASP A 49 -4.52 -7.84 -5.61
C ASP A 49 -4.15 -6.98 -6.84
N LEU A 50 -2.86 -6.99 -7.20
CA LEU A 50 -2.37 -6.29 -8.39
C LEU A 50 -2.44 -7.18 -9.64
N GLY A 51 -2.68 -8.48 -9.47
CA GLY A 51 -2.76 -9.45 -10.54
C GLY A 51 -1.39 -10.02 -10.94
N TYR A 52 -1.44 -11.03 -11.82
CA TYR A 52 -0.24 -11.70 -12.31
C TYR A 52 0.65 -10.75 -13.14
N GLY A 53 1.96 -10.89 -12.96
CA GLY A 53 2.95 -10.13 -13.71
C GLY A 53 3.27 -8.74 -13.14
N TYR A 54 2.51 -8.27 -12.13
CA TYR A 54 2.80 -7.03 -11.41
C TYR A 54 3.54 -7.34 -10.11
N ARG A 55 4.78 -6.89 -10.06
CA ARG A 55 5.66 -7.05 -8.90
C ARG A 55 5.88 -5.70 -8.24
N PRO A 56 5.16 -5.36 -7.15
CA PRO A 56 5.30 -4.06 -6.52
C PRO A 56 6.71 -3.88 -5.95
N TYR A 57 7.29 -2.72 -6.20
CA TYR A 57 8.66 -2.39 -5.76
C TYR A 57 8.70 -1.14 -4.90
N SER A 58 7.91 -0.13 -5.26
CA SER A 58 7.84 1.14 -4.57
C SER A 58 6.39 1.61 -4.46
N ILE A 59 6.11 2.32 -3.38
CA ILE A 59 4.81 2.90 -3.07
C ILE A 59 5.03 4.38 -2.72
N VAL A 60 4.16 5.25 -3.25
CA VAL A 60 4.14 6.68 -2.92
C VAL A 60 2.71 7.13 -2.68
N ILE A 61 2.56 8.10 -1.78
CA ILE A 61 1.27 8.54 -1.26
C ILE A 61 1.14 10.03 -1.47
N LYS A 62 0.08 10.46 -2.14
CA LYS A 62 -0.21 11.87 -2.41
C LYS A 62 -1.65 12.03 -2.89
N ASP A 63 -2.33 13.11 -2.52
CA ASP A 63 -3.53 13.56 -3.23
C ASP A 63 -3.12 14.07 -4.63
N LEU A 64 -3.37 13.27 -5.66
CA LEU A 64 -3.02 13.53 -7.06
C LEU A 64 -4.18 14.11 -7.84
N ASN A 65 -5.42 13.82 -7.43
CA ASN A 65 -6.63 14.23 -8.12
C ASN A 65 -7.31 15.48 -7.50
N GLN A 66 -6.80 15.97 -6.36
CA GLN A 66 -7.28 17.12 -5.59
C GLN A 66 -8.65 16.93 -4.94
N ASP A 67 -8.99 15.71 -4.53
CA ASP A 67 -10.25 15.41 -3.83
C ASP A 67 -10.13 15.40 -2.29
N ASN A 68 -8.93 15.67 -1.75
CA ASN A 68 -8.57 15.57 -0.34
C ASN A 68 -8.58 14.13 0.22
N TRP A 69 -8.53 13.12 -0.63
CA TRP A 69 -8.21 11.74 -0.26
C TRP A 69 -6.79 11.43 -0.74
N MET A 70 -6.04 10.69 0.08
CA MET A 70 -4.68 10.31 -0.31
C MET A 70 -4.73 9.20 -1.36
N ASP A 71 -4.19 9.46 -2.56
CA ASP A 71 -4.01 8.43 -3.57
C ASP A 71 -2.76 7.57 -3.27
N ILE A 72 -2.85 6.29 -3.63
CA ILE A 72 -1.75 5.33 -3.57
C ILE A 72 -1.26 5.07 -5.00
N VAL A 73 0.01 5.35 -5.26
CA VAL A 73 0.67 4.99 -6.53
C VAL A 73 1.74 3.95 -6.28
N ILE A 74 1.76 2.94 -7.14
CA ILE A 74 2.65 1.79 -7.02
C ILE A 74 3.48 1.67 -8.28
N ALA A 75 4.80 1.65 -8.10
CA ALA A 75 5.71 1.27 -9.17
C ALA A 75 5.89 -0.24 -9.12
N CYS A 76 5.43 -0.90 -10.18
CA CYS A 76 5.64 -2.32 -10.42
C CYS A 76 6.72 -2.53 -11.46
N TYR A 77 7.50 -3.60 -11.36
CA TYR A 77 8.19 -4.14 -12.51
C TYR A 77 7.27 -5.16 -13.18
N GLY A 78 6.93 -4.89 -14.44
CA GLY A 78 6.26 -5.85 -15.29
C GLY A 78 7.21 -6.99 -15.60
N THR A 79 6.71 -8.22 -15.54
CA THR A 79 7.34 -9.31 -16.30
C THR A 79 6.53 -9.47 -17.56
N ASP A 80 7.13 -9.12 -18.69
CA ASP A 80 6.59 -9.41 -20.03
C ASP A 80 6.18 -10.89 -20.05
N HIS A 81 4.92 -11.16 -20.36
CA HIS A 81 4.46 -12.48 -20.79
C HIS A 81 4.28 -12.43 -22.30
#